data_AF-A0A256LIE5-F1
#
_entry.id   AF-A0A256LIE5-F1
#
_cell.length_a   1.000
_cell.length_b   1.000
_cell.length_c   1.000
_cell.angle_alpha   90.00
_cell.angle_beta   90.00
_cell.angle_gamma   90.00
#
_symmetry.space_group_name_H-M   'P 1'
#
loop_
_entity.id
_entity.type
_entity.pdbx_description
1 polymer ?
#
loop_
_entity_poly.entity_id
_entity_poly.type
_entity_poly.pdbx_seq_one_letter_code
_entity_poly.pdbx_strand_id
1 'polypeptide(L)'
;MEQFSKEIKITVKRLIKYIFRSEDERITKLVEIYRKRYEKDGIAKLQDMVIGYKSKVQQSQLLLTGIMLAMFTALLGGLGQSIVHWIRQLLIVNTSATLKQAQSLTKADLQTVLFTEFLILAVIILILVLGLVFFIDRIKTTQMKILVLEDIIEKKTKSEKL
;
A
#
# COMPACT_ATOMS: atom_id res chain seq x y z
N MET A 1 26.91 -17.70 22.36
CA MET A 1 25.65 -16.96 22.60
C MET A 1 25.83 -15.43 22.55
N GLU A 2 26.91 -14.86 23.08
CA GLU A 2 27.11 -13.39 23.08
C GLU A 2 27.28 -12.75 21.68
N GLN A 3 27.91 -13.46 20.74
CA GLN A 3 28.14 -12.94 19.38
C GLN A 3 26.84 -12.79 18.58
N PHE A 4 25.93 -13.76 18.70
CA PHE A 4 24.62 -13.76 18.04
C PHE A 4 23.72 -12.64 18.59
N SER A 5 23.78 -12.40 19.91
CA SER A 5 23.08 -11.28 20.55
C SER A 5 23.58 -9.92 20.05
N LYS A 6 24.90 -9.75 19.88
CA LYS A 6 25.49 -8.53 19.32
C LYS A 6 25.07 -8.30 17.87
N GLU A 7 25.05 -9.34 17.03
CA GLU A 7 24.60 -9.20 15.63
C GLU A 7 23.12 -8.84 15.51
N ILE A 8 22.25 -9.47 16.30
CA ILE A 8 20.83 -9.11 16.35
C ILE A 8 20.66 -7.67 16.80
N LYS A 9 21.36 -7.23 17.85
CA LYS A 9 21.30 -5.83 18.33
C LYS A 9 21.73 -4.84 17.24
N ILE A 10 22.75 -5.17 16.46
CA ILE A 10 23.24 -4.33 15.36
C ILE A 10 22.22 -4.27 14.22
N THR A 11 21.66 -5.43 13.82
CA THR A 11 20.66 -5.52 12.75
C THR A 11 19.37 -4.79 13.14
N VAL A 12 18.90 -4.96 14.37
CA VAL A 12 17.75 -4.24 14.92
C VAL A 12 18.03 -2.73 15.00
N LYS A 13 19.22 -2.31 15.44
CA LYS A 13 19.60 -0.88 15.49
C LYS A 13 19.65 -0.26 14.09
N ARG A 14 20.12 -1.01 13.07
CA ARG A 14 20.09 -0.56 11.67
C ARG A 14 18.66 -0.49 11.13
N LEU A 15 17.83 -1.47 11.44
CA LEU A 15 16.41 -1.50 11.07
C LEU A 15 15.66 -0.32 11.71
N ILE A 16 15.83 -0.08 13.01
CA ILE A 16 15.25 1.07 13.71
C ILE A 16 15.77 2.37 13.09
N LYS A 17 17.07 2.50 12.83
CA LYS A 17 17.64 3.69 12.16
C LYS A 17 17.13 3.86 10.73
N TYR A 18 16.75 2.78 10.04
CA TYR A 18 16.20 2.81 8.68
C TYR A 18 14.70 3.14 8.67
N ILE A 19 13.96 2.63 9.66
CA ILE A 19 12.53 2.86 9.87
C ILE A 19 12.29 4.27 10.43
N PHE A 20 13.10 4.73 11.39
CA PHE A 20 13.05 6.04 12.05
C PHE A 20 13.98 7.09 11.40
N ARG A 21 14.58 6.79 10.24
CA ARG A 21 15.21 7.84 9.44
C ARG A 21 14.11 8.83 9.05
N SER A 22 14.29 10.12 9.31
CA SER A 22 13.26 11.11 8.96
C SER A 22 12.88 10.92 7.49
N GLU A 23 11.59 10.92 7.21
CA GLU A 23 11.05 10.75 5.87
C GLU A 23 11.74 11.71 4.89
N ASP A 24 12.07 12.92 5.38
CA ASP A 24 12.80 13.97 4.67
C ASP A 24 14.21 13.57 4.23
N GLU A 25 15.00 12.87 5.06
CA GLU A 25 16.34 12.42 4.64
C GLU A 25 16.27 11.37 3.52
N ARG A 26 15.26 10.50 3.55
CA ARG A 26 15.05 9.48 2.50
C ARG A 26 14.59 10.13 1.20
N ILE A 27 13.62 11.04 1.30
CA ILE A 27 13.12 11.83 0.18
C ILE A 27 14.25 12.65 -0.45
N THR A 28 15.05 13.34 0.35
CA THR A 28 16.16 14.18 -0.13
C THR A 28 17.20 13.37 -0.91
N LYS A 29 17.58 12.19 -0.40
CA LYS A 29 18.49 11.29 -1.13
C LYS A 29 17.90 10.78 -2.44
N LEU A 30 16.61 10.43 -2.44
CA LEU A 30 15.93 9.98 -3.65
C LEU A 30 15.84 11.12 -4.68
N VAL A 31 15.57 12.34 -4.25
CA VAL A 31 15.59 13.55 -5.10
C VAL A 31 16.97 13.71 -5.73
N GLU A 32 18.04 13.60 -4.95
CA GLU A 32 19.40 13.74 -5.45
C GLU A 32 19.76 12.67 -6.50
N ILE A 33 19.35 11.41 -6.27
CA ILE A 33 19.53 10.30 -7.21
C ILE A 33 18.79 10.58 -8.53
N TYR A 34 17.53 11.00 -8.45
CA TYR A 34 16.75 11.32 -9.65
C TYR A 34 17.31 12.52 -10.38
N ARG A 35 17.78 13.54 -9.66
CA ARG A 35 18.40 14.72 -10.26
C ARG A 35 19.63 14.34 -11.06
N LYS A 36 20.59 13.62 -10.45
CA LYS A 36 21.81 13.13 -11.13
C LYS A 36 21.52 12.25 -12.34
N ARG A 37 20.40 11.52 -12.33
CA ARG A 37 19.97 10.68 -13.45
C ARG A 37 19.46 11.53 -14.62
N TYR A 38 18.53 12.43 -14.36
CA TYR A 38 17.83 13.20 -15.40
C TYR A 38 18.61 14.40 -15.90
N GLU A 39 19.55 14.92 -15.12
CA GLU A 39 20.40 16.06 -15.53
C GLU A 39 21.24 15.77 -16.80
N LYS A 40 21.50 14.48 -17.08
CA LYS A 40 22.19 13.98 -18.26
C LYS A 40 21.33 13.95 -19.52
N ASP A 41 20.01 14.03 -19.39
CA ASP A 41 19.09 13.98 -20.52
C ASP A 41 18.85 15.38 -21.12
N GLY A 42 18.54 15.43 -22.42
CA GLY A 42 18.19 16.67 -23.12
C GLY A 42 16.76 17.15 -22.82
N ILE A 43 16.51 18.47 -22.97
CA ILE A 43 15.25 19.12 -22.59
C ILE A 43 14.02 18.45 -23.24
N ALA A 44 14.08 18.13 -24.54
CA ALA A 44 12.97 17.48 -25.24
C ALA A 44 12.60 16.11 -24.63
N LYS A 45 13.60 15.32 -24.26
CA LYS A 45 13.42 14.01 -23.61
C LYS A 45 12.87 14.14 -22.18
N LEU A 46 13.29 15.18 -21.46
CA LEU A 46 12.77 15.50 -20.13
C LEU A 46 11.30 15.90 -20.19
N GLN A 47 10.90 16.74 -21.16
CA GLN A 47 9.51 17.15 -21.35
C GLN A 47 8.60 15.95 -21.69
N ASP A 48 9.05 15.07 -22.58
CA ASP A 48 8.30 13.84 -22.92
C ASP A 48 8.13 12.93 -21.68
N MET A 49 9.18 12.77 -20.87
CA MET A 49 9.09 12.05 -19.59
C MET A 49 8.10 12.68 -18.62
N VAL A 50 8.07 14.02 -18.51
CA VAL A 50 7.10 14.74 -17.65
C VAL A 50 5.68 14.43 -18.10
N ILE A 51 5.39 14.51 -19.40
CA ILE A 51 4.06 14.23 -19.95
C ILE A 51 3.66 12.78 -19.66
N GLY A 52 4.55 11.83 -19.92
CA GLY A 52 4.32 10.41 -19.66
C GLY A 52 4.08 10.12 -18.18
N TYR A 53 4.83 10.73 -17.26
CA TYR A 53 4.62 10.55 -15.83
C TYR A 53 3.33 11.23 -15.35
N LYS A 54 2.98 12.42 -15.85
CA LYS A 54 1.70 13.09 -15.53
C LYS A 54 0.50 12.24 -15.94
N SER A 55 0.53 11.69 -17.15
CA SER A 55 -0.51 10.78 -17.65
C SER A 55 -0.64 9.54 -16.76
N LYS A 56 0.49 8.90 -16.37
CA LYS A 56 0.48 7.74 -15.46
C LYS A 56 -0.07 8.07 -14.07
N VAL A 57 0.27 9.24 -13.52
CA VAL A 57 -0.27 9.71 -12.24
C VAL A 57 -1.78 9.90 -12.33
N GLN A 58 -2.26 10.57 -13.37
CA GLN A 58 -3.69 10.81 -13.57
C GLN A 58 -4.47 9.50 -13.73
N GLN A 59 -3.97 8.57 -14.55
CA GLN A 59 -4.58 7.26 -14.72
C GLN A 59 -4.59 6.47 -13.40
N SER A 60 -3.49 6.51 -12.64
CA SER A 60 -3.41 5.84 -11.34
C SER A 60 -4.38 6.45 -10.32
N GLN A 61 -4.51 7.78 -10.29
CA GLN A 61 -5.50 8.47 -9.45
C GLN A 61 -6.93 8.09 -9.84
N LEU A 62 -7.23 8.03 -11.13
CA LEU A 62 -8.55 7.59 -11.62
C LEU A 62 -8.86 6.15 -11.19
N LEU A 63 -7.88 5.25 -11.33
CA LEU A 63 -7.99 3.86 -10.86
C LEU A 63 -8.19 3.77 -9.35
N LEU A 64 -7.44 4.55 -8.56
CA LEU A 64 -7.60 4.60 -7.11
C LEU A 64 -9.02 5.05 -6.74
N THR A 65 -9.50 6.14 -7.35
CA THR A 65 -10.86 6.65 -7.12
C THR A 65 -11.91 5.61 -7.52
N GLY A 66 -11.74 4.95 -8.66
CA GLY A 66 -12.65 3.89 -9.11
C GLY A 66 -12.67 2.69 -8.16
N ILE A 67 -11.50 2.25 -7.69
CA ILE A 67 -11.38 1.15 -6.72
C ILE A 67 -11.99 1.55 -5.37
N MET A 68 -11.71 2.75 -4.86
CA MET A 68 -12.33 3.24 -3.62
C MET A 68 -13.85 3.30 -3.75
N LEU A 69 -14.36 3.84 -4.86
CA LEU A 69 -15.80 3.92 -5.11
C LEU A 69 -16.43 2.53 -5.13
N ALA A 70 -15.86 1.60 -5.91
CA ALA A 70 -16.33 0.22 -6.00
C ALA A 70 -16.29 -0.50 -4.65
N MET A 71 -15.22 -0.31 -3.87
CA MET A 71 -15.14 -0.83 -2.50
C MET A 71 -16.21 -0.23 -1.60
N PHE A 72 -16.44 1.08 -1.65
CA PHE A 72 -17.47 1.74 -0.85
C PHE A 72 -18.87 1.22 -1.22
N THR A 73 -19.15 1.07 -2.51
CA THR A 73 -20.41 0.50 -3.01
C THR A 73 -20.57 -0.97 -2.63
N ALA A 74 -19.49 -1.76 -2.66
CA ALA A 74 -19.52 -3.17 -2.27
C ALA A 74 -19.70 -3.35 -0.75
N LEU A 75 -19.06 -2.51 0.06
CA LEU A 75 -19.15 -2.53 1.53
C LEU A 75 -20.51 -2.02 2.03
N LEU A 76 -21.09 -1.00 1.40
CA LEU A 76 -22.42 -0.46 1.74
C LEU A 76 -23.58 -1.21 1.07
N GLY A 77 -23.32 -1.96 0.00
CA GLY A 77 -24.32 -2.72 -0.76
C GLY A 77 -24.46 -4.19 -0.35
N GLY A 78 -25.19 -4.96 -1.17
CA GLY A 78 -25.48 -6.38 -0.91
C GLY A 78 -24.26 -7.32 -0.95
N LEU A 79 -23.11 -6.85 -1.45
CA LEU A 79 -21.86 -7.62 -1.48
C LEU A 79 -21.28 -7.83 -0.08
N GLY A 80 -21.31 -6.82 0.80
CA GLY A 80 -20.90 -6.97 2.20
C GLY A 80 -21.72 -8.03 2.94
N GLN A 81 -23.05 -8.03 2.74
CA GLN A 81 -23.95 -9.05 3.30
C GLN A 81 -23.68 -10.44 2.70
N SER A 82 -23.40 -10.52 1.40
CA SER A 82 -23.10 -11.79 0.72
C SER A 82 -21.78 -12.41 1.16
N ILE A 83 -20.74 -11.59 1.39
CA ILE A 83 -19.45 -12.06 1.92
C ILE A 83 -19.61 -12.59 3.34
N VAL A 84 -20.36 -11.90 4.20
CA VAL A 84 -20.68 -12.39 5.55
C VAL A 84 -21.47 -13.69 5.49
N HIS A 85 -22.42 -13.81 4.57
CA HIS A 85 -23.19 -15.05 4.40
C HIS A 85 -22.33 -16.21 3.90
N TRP A 86 -21.41 -15.96 2.96
CA TRP A 86 -20.43 -16.95 2.48
C TRP A 86 -19.47 -17.41 3.57
N ILE A 87 -18.96 -16.48 4.39
CA ILE A 87 -18.09 -16.80 5.54
C ILE A 87 -18.86 -17.66 6.54
N ARG A 88 -20.12 -17.30 6.85
CA ARG A 88 -21.00 -18.12 7.70
C ARG A 88 -21.20 -19.52 7.14
N GLN A 89 -21.51 -19.64 5.85
CA GLN A 89 -21.70 -20.95 5.22
C GLN A 89 -20.41 -21.79 5.26
N LEU A 90 -19.24 -21.20 4.99
CA LEU A 90 -17.95 -21.91 5.07
C LEU A 90 -17.62 -22.38 6.50
N LEU A 91 -17.87 -21.53 7.50
CA LEU A 91 -17.67 -21.89 8.91
C LEU A 91 -18.65 -22.97 9.35
N ILE A 92 -19.92 -22.89 8.95
CA ILE A 92 -20.96 -23.91 9.21
C ILE A 92 -20.60 -25.22 8.53
N VAL A 93 -20.16 -25.23 7.26
CA VAL A 93 -19.78 -26.46 6.55
C VAL A 93 -18.60 -27.15 7.25
N ASN A 94 -17.59 -26.39 7.68
CA ASN A 94 -16.42 -26.95 8.36
C ASN A 94 -16.72 -27.41 9.80
N THR A 95 -17.66 -26.76 10.49
CA THR A 95 -18.18 -27.25 11.80
C THR A 95 -19.20 -28.37 11.64
N SER A 96 -19.83 -28.51 10.47
CA SER A 96 -20.85 -29.53 10.21
C SER A 96 -20.28 -30.93 9.95
N ALA A 97 -19.04 -31.03 9.51
CA ALA A 97 -18.29 -32.29 9.56
C ALA A 97 -18.16 -32.82 11.01
N THR A 98 -18.29 -31.93 12.00
CA THR A 98 -18.30 -32.22 13.43
C THR A 98 -19.74 -32.29 14.01
N LEU A 99 -20.80 -32.02 13.23
CA LEU A 99 -22.21 -31.95 13.66
C LEU A 99 -22.89 -33.30 13.93
N LYS A 100 -22.16 -34.42 14.10
CA LYS A 100 -22.77 -35.56 14.81
C LYS A 100 -22.97 -35.29 16.32
N GLN A 101 -22.55 -34.12 16.82
CA GLN A 101 -22.71 -33.65 18.21
C GLN A 101 -23.58 -32.39 18.36
N ALA A 102 -24.51 -32.13 17.44
CA ALA A 102 -25.31 -30.90 17.38
C ALA A 102 -26.47 -30.78 18.40
N GLN A 103 -26.42 -31.47 19.55
CA GLN A 103 -27.47 -31.37 20.58
C GLN A 103 -27.12 -30.45 21.76
N SER A 104 -25.96 -29.80 21.78
CA SER A 104 -25.62 -28.85 22.84
C SER A 104 -24.65 -27.76 22.38
N LEU A 105 -25.01 -26.98 21.36
CA LEU A 105 -24.27 -25.76 21.03
C LEU A 105 -24.37 -24.79 22.21
N THR A 106 -23.26 -24.62 22.93
CA THR A 106 -23.21 -23.77 24.13
C THR A 106 -22.94 -22.33 23.69
N LYS A 107 -23.31 -21.32 24.51
CA LYS A 107 -23.03 -19.89 24.21
C LYS A 107 -21.54 -19.62 23.88
N ALA A 108 -20.64 -20.44 24.42
CA ALA A 108 -19.19 -20.40 24.17
C ALA A 108 -18.81 -20.80 22.72
N ASP A 109 -19.48 -21.77 22.12
CA ASP A 109 -19.24 -22.18 20.72
C ASP A 109 -19.66 -21.07 19.76
N LEU A 110 -20.80 -20.43 20.07
CA LEU A 110 -21.33 -19.30 19.30
C LEU A 110 -20.42 -18.06 19.38
N GLN A 111 -19.84 -17.79 20.56
CA GLN A 111 -18.82 -16.75 20.73
C GLN A 111 -17.53 -17.05 19.94
N THR A 112 -17.11 -18.32 19.89
CA THR A 112 -15.89 -18.72 19.17
C THR A 112 -16.05 -18.57 17.66
N VAL A 113 -17.23 -18.92 17.11
CA VAL A 113 -17.56 -18.69 15.70
C VAL A 113 -17.58 -17.20 15.36
N LEU A 114 -18.26 -16.38 16.17
CA LEU A 114 -18.30 -14.92 15.98
C LEU A 114 -16.91 -14.28 16.06
N PHE A 115 -16.06 -14.74 16.99
CA PHE A 115 -14.69 -14.26 17.11
C PHE A 115 -13.84 -14.63 15.89
N THR A 116 -14.06 -15.83 15.33
CA THR A 116 -13.38 -16.29 14.10
C THR A 116 -13.83 -15.49 12.87
N GLU A 117 -15.14 -15.21 12.74
CA GLU A 117 -15.68 -14.33 11.70
C GLU A 117 -15.05 -12.94 11.76
N PHE A 118 -14.96 -12.36 12.96
CA PHE A 118 -14.34 -11.05 13.18
C PHE A 118 -12.85 -11.05 12.80
N LEU A 119 -12.10 -12.09 13.19
CA LEU A 119 -10.68 -12.23 12.85
C LEU A 119 -10.45 -12.30 11.34
N ILE A 120 -11.26 -13.07 10.61
CA ILE A 120 -11.15 -13.20 9.14
C ILE A 120 -11.45 -11.85 8.47
N LEU A 121 -12.51 -11.16 8.89
CA LEU A 121 -12.84 -9.82 8.40
C LEU A 121 -11.72 -8.82 8.67
N ALA A 122 -11.14 -8.84 9.87
CA ALA A 122 -10.03 -7.96 10.24
C ALA A 122 -8.80 -8.17 9.34
N VAL A 123 -8.45 -9.42 9.02
CA VAL A 123 -7.33 -9.75 8.11
C VAL A 123 -7.60 -9.25 6.69
N ILE A 124 -8.83 -9.43 6.18
CA ILE A 124 -9.21 -8.94 4.85
C ILE A 124 -9.08 -7.40 4.78
N ILE A 125 -9.58 -6.70 5.81
CA ILE A 125 -9.47 -5.24 5.91
C ILE A 125 -8.00 -4.81 5.96
N LEU A 126 -7.16 -5.51 6.74
CA LEU A 126 -5.72 -5.23 6.83
C LEU A 126 -5.03 -5.31 5.46
N ILE A 127 -5.30 -6.37 4.69
CA ILE A 127 -4.73 -6.56 3.35
C ILE A 127 -5.17 -5.44 2.41
N LEU A 128 -6.44 -5.04 2.46
CA LEU A 128 -6.97 -3.94 1.66
C LEU A 128 -6.29 -2.60 1.99
N VAL A 129 -6.11 -2.30 3.28
CA VAL A 129 -5.42 -1.07 3.73
C VAL A 129 -3.96 -1.08 3.27
N LEU A 130 -3.25 -2.19 3.41
CA LEU A 130 -1.87 -2.31 2.93
C LEU A 130 -1.76 -2.11 1.41
N GLY A 131 -2.69 -2.67 0.64
CA GLY A 131 -2.77 -2.48 -0.80
C GLY A 131 -2.98 -1.02 -1.19
N LEU A 132 -3.87 -0.31 -0.50
CA LEU A 132 -4.11 1.13 -0.70
C LEU A 132 -2.87 1.97 -0.38
N VAL A 133 -2.23 1.72 0.77
CA VAL A 133 -1.02 2.43 1.18
C VAL A 133 0.09 2.25 0.13
N PHE A 134 0.32 1.02 -0.34
CA PHE A 134 1.31 0.74 -1.38
C PHE A 134 1.00 1.46 -2.70
N PHE A 135 -0.28 1.51 -3.08
CA PHE A 135 -0.71 2.18 -4.30
C PHE A 135 -0.53 3.71 -4.21
N ILE A 136 -0.85 4.30 -3.07
CA ILE A 136 -0.64 5.74 -2.81
C ILE A 136 0.87 6.06 -2.84
N ASP A 137 1.70 5.22 -2.23
CA ASP A 137 3.16 5.41 -2.21
C ASP A 137 3.78 5.39 -3.63
N ARG A 138 3.27 4.50 -4.50
CA ARG A 138 3.61 4.47 -5.93
C ARG A 138 3.27 5.78 -6.66
N ILE A 139 2.10 6.36 -6.38
CA ILE A 139 1.68 7.65 -6.96
C ILE A 139 2.60 8.76 -6.47
N LYS A 140 2.83 8.85 -5.14
CA LYS A 140 3.73 9.85 -4.52
C LYS A 140 5.13 9.80 -5.12
N THR A 141 5.70 8.60 -5.26
CA THR A 141 7.03 8.41 -5.86
C THR A 141 7.09 8.91 -7.31
N THR A 142 6.01 8.71 -8.08
CA THR A 142 5.93 9.16 -9.48
C THR A 142 5.78 10.68 -9.55
N GLN A 143 4.96 11.28 -8.67
CA GLN A 143 4.85 12.74 -8.54
C GLN A 143 6.19 13.39 -8.17
N MET A 144 6.94 12.77 -7.27
CA MET A 144 8.28 13.26 -6.89
C MET A 144 9.24 13.29 -8.09
N LYS A 145 9.19 12.29 -8.98
CA LYS A 145 9.98 12.29 -10.21
C LYS A 145 9.59 13.44 -11.15
N ILE A 146 8.29 13.74 -11.26
CA ILE A 146 7.78 14.87 -12.05
C ILE A 146 8.35 16.19 -11.53
N LEU A 147 8.28 16.43 -10.22
CA LEU A 147 8.80 17.65 -9.60
C LEU A 147 10.30 17.85 -9.86
N VAL A 148 11.08 16.76 -9.76
CA VAL A 148 12.52 16.81 -10.06
C VAL A 148 12.78 17.11 -11.54
N LEU A 149 11.99 16.53 -12.45
CA LEU A 149 12.12 16.79 -13.89
C LEU A 149 11.76 18.24 -14.23
N GLU A 150 10.67 18.76 -13.66
CA GLU A 150 10.24 20.16 -13.86
C GLU A 150 11.29 21.15 -13.37
N ASP A 151 11.89 20.93 -12.20
CA ASP A 151 12.99 21.75 -11.68
C ASP A 151 14.22 21.75 -12.60
N ILE A 152 14.60 20.59 -13.15
CA ILE A 152 15.74 20.49 -14.08
C ILE A 152 15.44 21.20 -15.40
N ILE A 153 14.23 21.04 -15.95
CA ILE A 153 13.81 21.73 -17.18
C ILE A 153 13.86 23.24 -16.95
N GLU A 154 13.29 23.74 -15.86
CA GLU A 154 13.28 25.17 -15.55
C GLU A 154 14.69 25.75 -15.48
N LYS A 155 15.62 25.04 -14.81
CA LYS A 155 17.03 25.46 -14.72
C LYS A 155 17.74 25.47 -16.07
N LYS A 156 17.55 24.43 -16.89
CA LYS A 156 18.16 24.36 -18.22
C LYS A 156 17.61 25.44 -19.16
N THR A 157 16.29 25.66 -19.16
CA THR A 157 15.65 26.70 -19.98
C THR A 157 16.03 28.11 -19.54
N LYS A 158 16.27 28.36 -18.25
CA LYS A 158 16.81 29.65 -17.77
C LYS A 158 18.28 29.84 -18.19
N SER A 159 19.09 28.79 -18.18
CA SER A 159 20.49 28.84 -18.58
C SER A 159 20.71 29.01 -20.09
N GLU A 160 19.77 28.56 -20.94
CA GLU A 160 19.83 28.77 -22.40
C GLU A 160 19.35 30.16 -22.83
N LYS A 161 18.69 30.91 -21.94
CA LYS A 161 18.19 32.28 -22.20
C LYS A 161 19.16 33.38 -21.72
N LEU A 162 20.27 33.00 -21.07
CA LEU A 162 21.36 33.86 -20.62
C LEU A 162 22.55 33.71 -21.57
#